data_AF-A0A967C991-F1
#
_entry.id   AF-A0A967C991-F1
#
_cell.length_a   1.000
_cell.length_b   1.000
_cell.length_c   1.000
_cell.angle_alpha   90.00
_cell.angle_beta   90.00
_cell.angle_gamma   90.00
#
_symmetry.space_group_name_H-M   'P 1'
#
loop_
_entity.id
_entity.type
_entity.pdbx_description
1 polymer ?
#
loop_
_entity_poly.entity_id
_entity_poly.type
_entity_poly.pdbx_seq_one_letter_code
_entity_poly.pdbx_strand_id
1 'polypeptide(L)'
;MARFLLVLKPREAASAAQLIDALQPLLDGLQAEVDHRTPAHLSALLRGGLENLRLQLFADVQSKAEGPVLELVLMSREPMGQGAPQTHAVFEQMLLLAATNLAALEVRFRSDRDGALPG
;
A
#
# COMPACT_ATOMS: atom_id res chain seq x y z
N MET A 1 11.71 -12.16 4.58
CA MET A 1 10.71 -11.13 4.84
C MET A 1 10.30 -10.54 3.52
N ALA A 2 9.00 -10.54 3.27
CA ALA A 2 8.40 -10.00 2.07
C ALA A 2 8.11 -8.51 2.28
N ARG A 3 8.36 -7.72 1.24
CA ARG A 3 8.07 -6.29 1.23
C ARG A 3 7.67 -5.92 -0.18
N PHE A 4 6.46 -5.41 -0.34
CA PHE A 4 5.95 -4.89 -1.60
C PHE A 4 5.65 -3.40 -1.46
N LEU A 5 5.95 -2.64 -2.50
CA LEU A 5 5.79 -1.20 -2.57
C LEU A 5 4.91 -0.84 -3.76
N LEU A 6 3.95 0.04 -3.52
CA LEU A 6 3.19 0.76 -4.52
C LEU A 6 3.40 2.26 -4.30
N VAL A 7 3.78 2.98 -5.36
CA VAL A 7 3.89 4.44 -5.34
C VAL A 7 2.79 5.03 -6.21
N LEU A 8 2.00 5.90 -5.60
CA LEU A 8 0.88 6.60 -6.21
C LEU A 8 1.18 8.10 -6.23
N LYS A 9 0.86 8.78 -7.33
CA LYS A 9 0.93 10.24 -7.44
C LYS A 9 -0.47 10.79 -7.70
N PRO A 10 -0.94 11.82 -6.97
CA PRO A 10 -2.22 12.42 -7.29
C PRO A 10 -2.15 13.13 -8.65
N ARG A 11 -3.23 13.01 -9.42
CA ARG A 11 -3.38 13.69 -10.73
C ARG A 11 -3.55 15.20 -10.58
N GLU A 12 -4.07 15.63 -9.43
CA GLU A 12 -4.29 17.03 -9.06
C GLU A 12 -3.59 17.34 -7.72
N ALA A 13 -3.52 18.62 -7.36
CA ALA A 13 -2.96 19.02 -6.08
C ALA A 13 -3.80 18.45 -4.92
N ALA A 14 -3.16 17.64 -4.06
CA ALA A 14 -3.76 17.08 -2.86
C ALA A 14 -2.85 17.32 -1.66
N SER A 15 -3.44 17.62 -0.50
CA SER A 15 -2.73 17.65 0.77
C SER A 15 -2.45 16.23 1.28
N ALA A 16 -1.49 16.09 2.19
CA ALA A 16 -1.17 14.80 2.80
C ALA A 16 -2.40 14.19 3.52
N ALA A 17 -3.16 15.01 4.24
CA ALA A 17 -4.37 14.56 4.94
C ALA A 17 -5.40 13.98 3.96
N GLN A 18 -5.64 14.67 2.83
CA GLN A 18 -6.54 14.17 1.80
C GLN A 18 -6.08 12.83 1.21
N LEU A 19 -4.77 12.64 1.02
CA LEU A 19 -4.22 11.38 0.53
C LEU A 19 -4.38 10.23 1.53
N ILE A 20 -4.14 10.48 2.82
CA ILE A 20 -4.35 9.48 3.87
C ILE A 20 -5.84 9.18 4.04
N ASP A 21 -6.70 10.20 4.01
CA ASP A 21 -8.15 10.04 4.16
C ASP A 21 -8.77 9.27 3.00
N ALA A 22 -8.26 9.45 1.79
CA ALA A 22 -8.69 8.71 0.60
C ALA A 22 -8.43 7.19 0.70
N LEU A 23 -7.57 6.72 1.62
CA LEU A 23 -7.27 5.30 1.78
C LEU A 23 -8.39 4.50 2.46
N GLN A 24 -9.39 5.14 3.06
CA GLN A 24 -10.42 4.43 3.83
C GLN A 24 -11.07 3.25 3.07
N PRO A 25 -11.51 3.39 1.81
CA PRO A 25 -12.13 2.27 1.09
C PRO A 25 -11.16 1.13 0.78
N LEU A 26 -9.86 1.45 0.60
CA LEU A 26 -8.81 0.44 0.42
C LEU A 26 -8.60 -0.34 1.72
N LEU A 27 -8.58 0.34 2.87
CA LEU A 27 -8.45 -0.29 4.19
C LEU A 27 -9.64 -1.20 4.48
N ASP A 28 -10.87 -0.74 4.17
CA ASP A 28 -12.09 -1.53 4.36
C ASP A 28 -12.07 -2.79 3.47
N GLY A 29 -11.68 -2.65 2.19
CA GLY A 29 -11.56 -3.77 1.25
C GLY A 29 -10.48 -4.79 1.61
N LEU A 30 -9.40 -4.35 2.28
CA LEU A 30 -8.35 -5.21 2.82
C LEU A 30 -8.66 -5.75 4.22
N GLN A 31 -9.81 -5.38 4.81
CA GLN A 31 -10.17 -5.70 6.20
C GLN A 31 -9.03 -5.30 7.17
N ALA A 32 -8.44 -4.14 6.93
CA ALA A 32 -7.32 -3.64 7.69
C ALA A 32 -7.77 -2.95 8.99
N GLU A 33 -7.11 -3.26 10.09
CA GLU A 33 -7.25 -2.60 11.37
C GLU A 33 -6.15 -1.56 11.52
N VAL A 34 -6.52 -0.29 11.68
CA VAL A 34 -5.57 0.81 11.81
C VAL A 34 -4.98 0.84 13.22
N ASP A 35 -3.66 0.66 13.31
CA ASP A 35 -2.90 0.75 14.55
C ASP A 35 -2.55 2.21 14.90
N HIS A 36 -2.18 3.00 13.88
CA HIS A 36 -1.72 4.37 14.04
C HIS A 36 -2.08 5.21 12.81
N ARG A 37 -2.44 6.48 13.02
CA ARG A 37 -2.79 7.43 11.95
C ARG A 37 -2.39 8.85 12.33
N THR A 38 -1.78 9.54 11.36
CA THR A 38 -1.48 10.96 11.37
C THR A 38 -1.90 11.57 10.02
N PRO A 39 -1.81 12.89 9.83
CA PRO A 39 -2.12 13.51 8.53
C PRO A 39 -1.26 13.07 7.36
N ALA A 40 -0.08 12.46 7.57
CA ALA A 40 0.84 12.05 6.51
C ALA A 40 1.26 10.59 6.59
N HIS A 41 0.79 9.85 7.60
CA HIS A 41 1.22 8.48 7.86
C HIS A 41 0.07 7.64 8.40
N LEU A 42 0.01 6.38 8.00
CA LEU A 42 -0.90 5.38 8.56
C LEU A 42 -0.20 4.01 8.63
N SER A 43 -0.44 3.28 9.72
CA SER A 43 -0.06 1.87 9.84
C SER A 43 -1.28 1.02 10.20
N ALA A 44 -1.40 -0.15 9.58
CA ALA A 44 -2.50 -1.06 9.79
C ALA A 44 -2.07 -2.53 9.75
N LEU A 45 -2.83 -3.39 10.43
CA LEU A 45 -2.72 -4.85 10.35
C LEU A 45 -3.86 -5.38 9.49
N LEU A 46 -3.57 -6.28 8.56
CA LEU A 46 -4.64 -6.90 7.78
C LEU A 46 -5.20 -8.09 8.56
N ARG A 47 -6.51 -8.07 8.84
CA ARG A 47 -7.22 -9.22 9.41
C ARG A 47 -7.77 -10.07 8.25
N GLY A 48 -7.59 -11.39 8.31
CA GLY A 48 -8.32 -12.31 7.42
C GLY A 48 -7.56 -12.91 6.23
N GLY A 49 -6.25 -12.72 6.10
CA GLY A 49 -5.52 -13.27 4.96
C GLY A 49 -5.19 -14.75 5.10
N LEU A 50 -4.46 -15.12 6.14
CA LEU A 50 -3.77 -16.40 6.24
C LEU A 50 -3.54 -16.69 7.73
N GLU A 51 -4.06 -17.79 8.26
CA GLU A 51 -4.13 -18.07 9.71
C GLU A 51 -2.77 -17.95 10.44
N ASN A 52 -1.65 -18.02 9.70
CA ASN A 52 -0.29 -17.97 10.24
C ASN A 52 0.58 -16.81 9.73
N LEU A 53 0.06 -15.89 8.90
CA LEU A 53 0.85 -14.79 8.34
C LEU A 53 0.29 -13.42 8.73
N ARG A 54 1.00 -12.72 9.61
CA ARG A 54 0.70 -11.33 9.95
C ARG A 54 1.21 -10.41 8.84
N LEU A 55 0.30 -9.70 8.20
CA LEU A 55 0.61 -8.64 7.24
C LEU A 55 0.45 -7.26 7.88
N GLN A 56 1.35 -6.34 7.53
CA GLN A 56 1.33 -4.95 7.93
C GLN A 56 1.29 -4.08 6.69
N LEU A 57 0.42 -3.09 6.69
CA LEU A 57 0.35 -2.04 5.68
C LEU A 57 0.83 -0.73 6.29
N PHE A 58 1.76 -0.08 5.63
CA PHE A 58 2.17 1.29 5.94
C PHE A 58 1.82 2.17 4.76
N ALA A 59 1.29 3.36 5.04
CA ALA A 59 1.06 4.40 4.08
C ALA A 59 1.81 5.65 4.52
N ASP A 60 2.56 6.26 3.62
CA ASP A 60 3.35 7.45 3.91
C ASP A 60 3.28 8.46 2.76
N VAL A 61 3.04 9.72 3.10
CA VAL A 61 3.02 10.81 2.12
C VAL A 61 4.38 11.50 2.11
N GLN A 62 5.11 11.29 1.02
CA GLN A 62 6.42 11.85 0.81
C GLN A 62 6.33 13.16 0.02
N SER A 63 6.91 14.23 0.56
CA SER A 63 7.03 15.50 -0.15
C SER A 63 8.15 15.42 -1.20
N LYS A 64 7.83 15.62 -2.48
CA LYS A 64 8.80 15.67 -3.59
C LYS A 64 8.67 17.00 -4.34
N ALA A 65 9.68 17.32 -5.16
CA ALA A 65 9.73 18.56 -5.93
C ALA A 65 8.54 18.73 -6.90
N GLU A 66 8.04 17.63 -7.45
CA GLU A 66 6.91 17.62 -8.39
C GLU A 66 5.54 17.39 -7.73
N GLY A 67 5.44 17.62 -6.42
CA GLY A 67 4.26 17.34 -5.61
C GLY A 67 4.39 16.10 -4.73
N PRO A 68 3.41 15.85 -3.83
CA PRO A 68 3.45 14.72 -2.92
C PRO A 68 3.26 13.40 -3.66
N VAL A 69 3.86 12.34 -3.13
CA VAL A 69 3.59 10.95 -3.54
C VAL A 69 3.14 10.15 -2.34
N LEU A 70 2.22 9.22 -2.56
CA LEU A 70 1.74 8.29 -1.55
C LEU A 70 2.45 6.95 -1.76
N GLU A 71 3.20 6.51 -0.77
CA GLU A 71 3.85 5.20 -0.75
C GLU A 71 3.03 4.25 0.11
N LEU A 72 2.61 3.12 -0.47
CA LEU A 72 1.97 2.02 0.25
C LEU A 72 2.95 0.84 0.31
N VAL A 73 3.29 0.42 1.52
CA VAL A 73 4.23 -0.68 1.78
C VAL A 73 3.50 -1.81 2.49
N LEU A 74 3.41 -2.96 1.82
CA LEU A 74 2.87 -4.20 2.39
C LEU A 74 4.03 -5.10 2.83
N MET A 75 4.02 -5.51 4.09
CA MET A 75 5.07 -6.33 4.68
C MET A 75 4.52 -7.58 5.38
N SER A 76 5.29 -8.65 5.33
CA SER A 76 5.01 -9.87 6.09
C SER A 76 6.31 -10.61 6.41
N ARG A 77 6.23 -11.59 7.32
CA ARG A 77 7.38 -12.45 7.65
C ARG A 77 7.67 -13.53 6.60
N GLU A 78 6.87 -13.62 5.53
CA GLU A 78 7.04 -14.64 4.50
C GLU A 78 8.44 -14.55 3.84
N PRO A 79 9.10 -15.68 3.55
CA PRO A 79 10.36 -15.67 2.81
C PRO A 79 10.13 -15.38 1.32
N MET A 80 11.06 -14.62 0.70
CA MET A 80 11.04 -14.32 -0.74
C MET A 80 11.53 -15.47 -1.62
N GLY A 81 11.90 -16.63 -1.05
CA GLY A 81 12.49 -17.74 -1.80
C GLY A 81 11.61 -18.26 -2.96
N GLN A 82 10.30 -18.02 -2.91
CA GLN A 82 9.35 -18.27 -3.99
C GLN A 82 8.51 -17.02 -4.32
N GLY A 83 9.07 -15.82 -4.12
CA GLY A 83 8.35 -14.55 -4.36
C GLY A 83 7.27 -14.22 -3.32
N ALA A 84 7.25 -14.92 -2.18
CA ALA A 84 6.26 -14.73 -1.11
C ALA A 84 4.80 -14.75 -1.63
N PRO A 85 4.34 -15.89 -2.19
CA PRO A 85 3.10 -15.99 -2.97
C PRO A 85 1.87 -15.49 -2.21
N GLN A 86 1.84 -15.68 -0.90
CA GLN A 86 0.74 -15.22 -0.04
C GLN A 86 0.72 -13.69 0.09
N THR A 87 1.87 -13.09 0.36
CA THR A 87 2.02 -11.63 0.42
C THR A 87 1.78 -10.99 -0.95
N HIS A 88 2.26 -11.64 -2.01
CA HIS A 88 2.06 -11.19 -3.39
C HIS A 88 0.57 -11.20 -3.76
N ALA A 89 -0.18 -12.25 -3.43
CA ALA A 89 -1.63 -12.29 -3.69
C ALA A 89 -2.38 -11.14 -3.01
N VAL A 90 -2.03 -10.80 -1.77
CA VAL A 90 -2.60 -9.64 -1.06
C VAL A 90 -2.16 -8.32 -1.70
N PHE A 91 -0.92 -8.22 -2.18
CA PHE A 91 -0.46 -7.06 -2.93
C PHE A 91 -1.26 -6.88 -4.23
N GLU A 92 -1.52 -7.93 -5.00
CA GLU A 92 -2.38 -7.86 -6.20
C GLU A 92 -3.81 -7.44 -5.85
N GLN A 93 -4.39 -7.94 -4.76
CA GLN A 93 -5.69 -7.47 -4.27
C GLN A 93 -5.65 -5.97 -3.93
N MET A 94 -4.59 -5.50 -3.26
CA MET A 94 -4.39 -4.08 -2.95
C MET A 94 -4.31 -3.24 -4.23
N LEU A 95 -3.66 -3.73 -5.29
CA LEU A 95 -3.60 -3.04 -6.58
C LEU A 95 -4.99 -2.90 -7.22
N LEU A 96 -5.79 -3.95 -7.21
CA LEU A 96 -7.17 -3.91 -7.72
C LEU A 96 -8.04 -2.92 -6.93
N LEU A 97 -7.93 -2.94 -5.60
CA LEU A 97 -8.64 -2.01 -4.73
C LEU A 97 -8.18 -0.56 -4.94
N ALA A 98 -6.87 -0.32 -5.11
CA ALA A 98 -6.33 1.00 -5.41
C ALA A 98 -6.83 1.51 -6.77
N ALA A 99 -6.80 0.68 -7.82
CA ALA A 99 -7.30 1.06 -9.14
C ALA A 99 -8.80 1.40 -9.11
N THR A 100 -9.59 0.71 -8.29
CA THR A 100 -11.04 0.92 -8.16
C THR A 100 -11.38 2.16 -7.32
N ASN A 101 -10.73 2.32 -6.17
CA ASN A 101 -11.13 3.30 -5.16
C ASN A 101 -10.29 4.59 -5.17
N LEU A 102 -9.10 4.57 -5.76
CA LEU A 102 -8.15 5.68 -5.79
C LEU A 102 -7.96 6.23 -7.21
N ALA A 103 -9.04 6.36 -7.98
CA ALA A 103 -9.00 6.76 -9.40
C ALA A 103 -8.31 8.13 -9.65
N ALA A 104 -8.30 9.01 -8.64
CA ALA A 104 -7.60 10.30 -8.68
C ALA A 104 -6.07 10.17 -8.54
N LEU A 105 -5.56 8.97 -8.26
CA LEU A 105 -4.13 8.67 -8.14
C LEU A 105 -3.67 7.84 -9.34
N GLU A 106 -2.45 8.12 -9.80
CA GLU A 106 -1.76 7.38 -10.86
C GLU A 106 -0.70 6.47 -10.26
N VAL A 107 -0.65 5.21 -10.71
CA VAL A 107 0.45 4.29 -10.38
C VAL A 107 1.73 4.77 -11.05
N ARG A 108 2.74 5.08 -10.25
CA ARG A 108 4.05 5.53 -10.72
C ARG A 108 5.10 4.43 -10.67
N PHE A 109 5.01 3.56 -9.68
CA PHE A 109 6.02 2.55 -9.46
C PHE A 109 5.46 1.39 -8.64
N ARG A 110 5.95 0.19 -8.93
CA ARG A 110 5.70 -1.02 -8.16
C ARG A 110 7.03 -1.76 -7.97
N SER A 111 7.25 -2.30 -6.79
CA SER A 111 8.40 -3.17 -6.53
C SER A 111 8.10 -4.17 -5.44
N ASP A 112 8.88 -5.23 -5.38
CA ASP A 112 8.97 -6.09 -4.20
C ASP A 112 10.34 -5.88 -3.49
N ARG A 113 10.81 -6.89 -2.77
CA ARG A 113 12.14 -6.87 -2.13
C ARG A 113 13.28 -6.96 -3.15
N ASP A 114 13.07 -7.68 -4.24
CA ASP A 114 14.11 -8.12 -5.17
C ASP A 114 14.22 -7.16 -6.38
N GLY A 115 13.20 -6.35 -6.64
CA GLY A 115 13.30 -5.24 -7.59
C GLY A 115 11.98 -4.68 -8.07
N ALA A 116 12.05 -3.90 -9.15
CA ALA A 116 10.88 -3.37 -9.82
C ALA A 116 10.00 -4.49 -10.38
N LEU A 117 8.69 -4.35 -10.21
CA LEU A 117 7.71 -5.24 -10.82
C LEU A 117 7.27 -4.68 -12.19
N PRO A 118 6.79 -5.53 -13.12
CA PRO A 118 6.25 -5.07 -14.40
C PRO A 118 5.16 -4.00 -14.22
N GLY A 119 4.94 -3.17 -15.24
CA GLY A 119 3.89 -2.13 -15.32
C GLY A 119 2.58 -2.64 -15.88
#